data_AF-A0A194QQZ0-F1
#
_entry.id   AF-A0A194QQZ0-F1
#
_cell.length_a   1.000
_cell.length_b   1.000
_cell.length_c   1.000
_cell.angle_alpha   90.00
_cell.angle_beta   90.00
_cell.angle_gamma   90.00
#
_symmetry.space_group_name_H-M   'P 1'
#
loop_
_entity.id
_entity.type
_entity.pdbx_description
1 polymer ?
#
loop_
_entity_poly.entity_id
_entity_poly.type
_entity_poly.pdbx_seq_one_letter_code
_entity_poly.pdbx_strand_id
1 'polypeptide(L)'
;MFEHSIKVPRHYKIAANILKKVSTEGGSVKTLLYDNKLRHFRTNVLFALITETIKHAAHIDKIFDSCSLLKNESRLDPWLAKILTAELLFGKKTLPGKSKPEKTILSYKEQFEKYTDDHEDDLKSKDQ
;
A
#
# COMPACT_ATOMS: atom_id res chain seq x y z
N MET A 1 -29.24 13.49 7.61
CA MET A 1 -27.87 14.04 7.76
C MET A 1 -26.97 13.17 6.88
N PHE A 2 -26.35 13.71 5.82
CA PHE A 2 -25.48 12.91 4.97
C PHE A 2 -24.12 12.74 5.66
N GLU A 3 -23.80 11.52 6.08
CA GLU A 3 -22.51 11.20 6.67
C GLU A 3 -21.40 11.42 5.62
N HIS A 4 -20.58 12.45 5.82
CA HIS A 4 -19.47 12.73 4.91
C HIS A 4 -18.41 11.64 5.05
N SER A 5 -18.12 10.93 3.96
CA SER A 5 -17.07 9.92 3.93
C SER A 5 -15.76 10.51 4.43
N ILE A 6 -15.18 9.89 5.46
CA ILE A 6 -13.87 10.24 5.97
C ILE A 6 -12.84 10.04 4.85
N LYS A 7 -12.06 11.08 4.57
CA LYS A 7 -11.05 11.06 3.52
C LYS A 7 -9.84 10.25 3.97
N VAL A 8 -9.32 9.40 3.08
CA VAL A 8 -8.03 8.71 3.26
C VAL A 8 -6.92 9.74 3.50
N PRO A 9 -6.00 9.51 4.45
CA PRO A 9 -4.83 10.35 4.64
C PRO A 9 -4.09 10.61 3.32
N ARG A 10 -3.75 11.88 3.08
CA ARG A 10 -3.25 12.34 1.78
C ARG A 10 -1.93 11.66 1.36
N HIS A 11 -1.07 11.32 2.32
CA HIS A 11 0.21 10.68 2.04
C HIS A 11 0.06 9.29 1.40
N TYR A 12 -0.93 8.48 1.82
CA TYR A 12 -1.21 7.19 1.16
C TYR A 12 -1.68 7.36 -0.28
N LYS A 13 -2.53 8.37 -0.55
CA LYS A 13 -2.96 8.68 -1.92
C LYS A 13 -1.78 9.11 -2.81
N ILE A 14 -0.89 9.93 -2.27
CA ILE A 14 0.32 10.37 -3.01
C ILE A 14 1.22 9.17 -3.29
N ALA A 15 1.47 8.33 -2.29
CA ALA A 15 2.28 7.13 -2.45
C ALA A 15 1.69 6.18 -3.50
N ALA A 16 0.37 5.96 -3.48
CA ALA A 16 -0.34 5.12 -4.45
C ALA A 16 -0.22 5.67 -5.88
N ASN A 17 -0.37 6.99 -6.04
CA ASN A 17 -0.21 7.64 -7.34
C ASN A 17 1.22 7.52 -7.88
N ILE A 18 2.24 7.68 -7.03
CA ILE A 18 3.64 7.52 -7.44
C ILE A 18 3.92 6.06 -7.79
N LEU A 19 3.48 5.12 -6.96
CA LEU A 19 3.60 3.68 -7.22
C LEU A 19 2.99 3.32 -8.57
N LYS A 20 1.75 3.75 -8.84
CA LYS A 20 1.07 3.57 -10.12
C LYS A 20 1.92 4.09 -11.27
N LYS A 21 2.41 5.32 -11.19
CA LYS A 21 3.22 5.94 -12.26
C LYS A 21 4.50 5.17 -12.52
N VAL A 22 5.27 4.86 -11.47
CA VAL A 22 6.51 4.08 -11.62
C VAL A 22 6.23 2.72 -12.26
N SER A 23 5.14 2.06 -11.87
CA SER A 23 4.78 0.74 -12.38
C SER A 23 4.17 0.73 -13.79
N THR A 24 3.61 1.84 -14.29
CA THR A 24 2.88 1.88 -15.57
C THR A 24 3.53 2.78 -16.62
N GLU A 25 4.04 3.93 -16.21
CA GLU A 25 4.67 4.94 -17.06
C GLU A 25 6.21 4.89 -16.96
N GLY A 26 6.75 4.18 -15.96
CA GLY A 26 8.18 4.12 -15.67
C GLY A 26 8.70 5.33 -14.87
N GLY A 27 10.01 5.54 -14.92
CA GLY A 27 10.70 6.57 -14.14
C GLY A 27 11.10 6.13 -12.73
N SER A 28 11.72 7.04 -11.97
CA SER A 28 12.20 6.74 -10.63
C SER A 28 11.32 7.34 -9.54
N VAL A 29 11.17 6.63 -8.42
CA VAL A 29 10.45 7.14 -7.23
C VAL A 29 11.03 8.48 -6.79
N LYS A 30 12.37 8.63 -6.79
CA LYS A 30 13.03 9.89 -6.40
C LYS A 30 12.57 11.05 -7.29
N THR A 31 12.62 10.88 -8.61
CA THR A 31 12.26 11.95 -9.56
C THR A 31 10.81 12.41 -9.36
N LEU A 32 9.87 11.48 -9.17
CA LEU A 32 8.46 11.81 -8.99
C LEU A 32 8.15 12.40 -7.60
N LEU A 33 8.91 11.99 -6.58
CA LEU A 33 8.68 12.39 -5.20
C LEU A 33 9.30 13.75 -4.85
N TYR A 34 10.43 14.10 -5.48
CA TYR A 34 11.10 15.39 -5.29
C TYR A 34 10.61 16.48 -6.27
N ASP A 35 9.47 16.28 -6.93
CA ASP A 35 8.73 17.36 -7.59
C ASP A 35 8.42 18.46 -6.56
N ASN A 36 8.65 19.73 -6.92
CA ASN A 36 8.38 20.90 -6.09
C ASN A 36 6.97 20.91 -5.48
N LYS A 37 5.98 20.31 -6.16
CA LYS A 37 4.60 20.17 -5.66
C LYS A 37 4.49 19.35 -4.37
N LEU A 38 5.45 18.48 -4.10
CA LEU A 38 5.47 17.58 -2.95
C LEU A 38 6.43 18.01 -1.84
N ARG A 39 7.10 19.17 -1.98
CA ARG A 39 8.10 19.69 -1.03
C ARG A 39 7.59 19.82 0.42
N HIS A 40 6.29 20.03 0.62
CA HIS A 40 5.69 20.16 1.95
C HIS A 40 5.37 18.82 2.63
N PHE A 41 5.52 17.70 1.93
CA PHE A 41 5.31 16.37 2.50
C PHE A 41 6.61 15.83 3.06
N ARG A 42 6.51 14.88 4.00
CA ARG A 42 7.66 14.12 4.50
C ARG A 42 8.12 13.14 3.43
N THR A 43 8.87 13.63 2.44
CA THR A 43 9.32 12.85 1.28
C THR A 43 10.14 11.63 1.71
N ASN A 44 10.97 11.69 2.74
CA ASN A 44 11.69 10.51 3.23
C ASN A 44 10.76 9.38 3.69
N VAL A 45 9.65 9.73 4.37
CA VAL A 45 8.65 8.75 4.81
C VAL A 45 7.89 8.16 3.63
N LEU A 46 7.51 9.01 2.67
CA LEU A 46 6.87 8.56 1.42
C LEU A 46 7.81 7.66 0.62
N PHE A 47 9.09 8.03 0.51
CA PHE A 47 10.09 7.25 -0.21
C PHE A 47 10.20 5.86 0.38
N ALA A 48 10.43 5.76 1.70
CA ALA A 48 10.53 4.49 2.40
C ALA A 48 9.29 3.61 2.19
N LEU A 49 8.09 4.17 2.36
CA LEU A 49 6.84 3.43 2.15
C LEU A 49 6.69 2.93 0.71
N ILE A 50 6.98 3.77 -0.28
CA ILE A 50 6.86 3.38 -1.70
C ILE A 50 7.89 2.31 -2.04
N THR A 51 9.14 2.46 -1.60
CA THR A 51 10.19 1.46 -1.89
C THR A 51 9.91 0.13 -1.20
N GLU A 52 9.43 0.16 0.04
CA GLU A 52 9.01 -1.05 0.77
C GLU A 52 7.86 -1.74 0.03
N THR A 53 6.88 -0.96 -0.45
CA THR A 53 5.77 -1.50 -1.24
C THR A 53 6.26 -2.12 -2.54
N ILE A 54 7.22 -1.50 -3.24
CA ILE A 54 7.81 -2.06 -4.48
C ILE A 54 8.55 -3.37 -4.17
N LYS A 55 9.36 -3.41 -3.10
CA LYS A 55 10.10 -4.60 -2.66
C LYS A 55 9.17 -5.79 -2.46
N HIS A 56 8.01 -5.56 -1.83
CA HIS A 56 7.04 -6.58 -1.48
C HIS A 56 5.86 -6.69 -2.45
N ALA A 57 5.84 -5.96 -3.57
CA ALA A 57 4.68 -5.85 -4.45
C ALA A 57 4.17 -7.21 -4.94
N ALA A 58 5.09 -8.08 -5.40
CA ALA A 58 4.73 -9.41 -5.87
C ALA A 58 4.12 -10.29 -4.77
N HIS A 59 4.59 -10.17 -3.53
CA HIS A 59 4.05 -10.92 -2.40
C HIS A 59 2.67 -10.38 -2.00
N ILE A 60 2.50 -9.05 -2.00
CA ILE A 60 1.20 -8.40 -1.77
C ILE A 60 0.18 -8.82 -2.84
N ASP A 61 0.60 -8.95 -4.10
CA ASP A 61 -0.29 -9.43 -5.17
C ASP A 61 -0.78 -10.85 -4.90
N LYS A 62 0.10 -11.76 -4.47
CA LYS A 62 -0.32 -13.11 -4.06
C LYS A 62 -1.28 -13.09 -2.87
N ILE A 63 -1.06 -12.22 -1.89
CA ILE A 63 -1.99 -12.02 -0.76
C ILE A 63 -3.37 -11.59 -1.27
N PHE A 64 -3.43 -10.63 -2.20
CA PHE A 64 -4.70 -10.14 -2.74
C PHE A 64 -5.44 -11.21 -3.52
N ASP A 65 -4.71 -12.05 -4.25
CA ASP A 65 -5.29 -13.16 -5.00
C ASP A 65 -5.83 -14.25 -4.08
N SER A 66 -5.12 -14.61 -3.01
CA SER A 66 -5.52 -15.67 -2.07
C SER A 66 -6.84 -15.37 -1.36
N CYS A 67 -7.10 -14.10 -1.05
CA CYS A 67 -8.37 -13.65 -0.44
C CYS A 67 -9.33 -13.00 -1.45
N SER A 68 -8.98 -12.97 -2.74
CA SER A 68 -9.75 -12.33 -3.80
C SER A 68 -10.15 -10.88 -3.48
N LEU A 69 -9.27 -10.13 -2.81
CA LEU A 69 -9.56 -8.79 -2.25
C LEU A 69 -10.17 -7.86 -3.30
N LEU A 70 -9.51 -7.70 -4.45
CA LEU A 70 -9.94 -6.74 -5.48
C LEU A 70 -11.21 -7.16 -6.23
N LYS A 71 -11.59 -8.45 -6.15
CA LYS A 71 -12.87 -8.94 -6.66
C LYS A 71 -14.00 -8.62 -5.68
N ASN A 72 -13.76 -8.87 -4.40
CA ASN A 72 -14.72 -8.59 -3.32
C ASN A 72 -14.93 -7.08 -3.13
N GLU A 73 -13.87 -6.30 -3.27
CA GLU A 73 -13.83 -4.86 -3.03
C GLU A 73 -13.57 -4.09 -4.33
N SER A 74 -14.45 -4.25 -5.32
CA SER A 74 -14.30 -3.67 -6.68
C SER A 74 -14.12 -2.14 -6.73
N ARG A 75 -14.47 -1.42 -5.66
CA ARG A 75 -14.29 0.04 -5.54
C ARG A 75 -12.97 0.44 -4.88
N LEU A 76 -12.20 -0.53 -4.37
CA LEU A 76 -10.90 -0.29 -3.77
C LEU A 76 -9.86 -0.11 -4.87
N ASP A 77 -9.20 1.05 -4.89
CA ASP A 77 -8.11 1.29 -5.83
C ASP A 77 -6.94 0.31 -5.54
N PRO A 78 -6.49 -0.49 -6.53
CA PRO A 78 -5.46 -1.50 -6.31
C PRO A 78 -4.13 -0.93 -5.83
N TRP A 79 -3.73 0.26 -6.31
CA TRP A 79 -2.47 0.88 -5.90
C TRP A 79 -2.52 1.37 -4.46
N LEU A 80 -3.65 1.95 -4.06
CA LEU A 80 -3.91 2.33 -2.67
C LEU A 80 -3.96 1.10 -1.76
N ALA A 81 -4.60 0.00 -2.21
CA ALA A 81 -4.61 -1.25 -1.47
C ALA A 81 -3.18 -1.73 -1.19
N LYS A 82 -2.32 -1.80 -2.21
CA LYS A 82 -0.92 -2.23 -2.04
C LYS A 82 -0.17 -1.39 -1.01
N ILE A 83 -0.30 -0.05 -1.08
CA ILE A 83 0.34 0.88 -0.15
C ILE A 83 -0.15 0.64 1.29
N LEU A 84 -1.45 0.51 1.50
CA LEU A 84 -2.04 0.32 2.82
C LEU A 84 -1.65 -1.04 3.41
N THR A 85 -1.65 -2.09 2.60
CA THR A 85 -1.20 -3.43 3.01
C THR A 85 0.29 -3.44 3.34
N ALA A 86 1.13 -2.78 2.53
CA ALA A 86 2.56 -2.68 2.82
C ALA A 86 2.83 -1.94 4.14
N GLU A 87 2.14 -0.83 4.40
CA GLU A 87 2.25 -0.11 5.68
C GLU A 87 1.82 -0.99 6.86
N LEU A 88 0.77 -1.81 6.68
CA LEU A 88 0.20 -2.69 7.70
C LEU A 88 1.06 -3.94 7.98
N LEU A 89 1.78 -4.47 6.99
CA LEU A 89 2.59 -5.69 7.17
C LEU A 89 4.06 -5.38 7.40
N PHE A 90 4.64 -4.48 6.62
CA PHE A 90 6.09 -4.23 6.57
C PHE A 90 6.50 -2.86 7.12
N GLY A 91 5.57 -1.89 7.09
CA GLY A 91 5.80 -0.53 7.59
C GLY A 91 5.53 -0.37 9.09
N LYS A 92 4.62 0.54 9.44
CA LYS A 92 4.30 0.86 10.84
C LYS A 92 3.47 -0.21 11.55
N LYS A 93 3.05 -1.27 10.86
CA LYS A 93 2.20 -2.34 11.39
C LYS A 93 0.84 -1.88 11.91
N THR A 94 0.40 -0.71 11.46
CA THR A 94 -0.87 -0.10 11.87
C THR A 94 -1.38 0.87 10.81
N LEU A 95 -2.70 1.03 10.75
CA LEU A 95 -3.38 2.04 9.95
C LEU A 95 -4.30 2.86 10.86
N PRO A 96 -4.43 4.18 10.65
CA PRO A 96 -5.36 5.01 11.42
C PRO A 96 -6.82 4.54 11.39
N GLY A 97 -7.24 3.83 10.34
CA GLY A 97 -8.51 3.11 10.29
C GLY A 97 -9.75 4.00 10.17
N LYS A 98 -9.57 5.28 9.84
CA LYS A 98 -10.69 6.24 9.83
C LYS A 98 -11.44 6.23 8.49
N SER A 99 -10.73 6.08 7.37
CA SER A 99 -11.35 6.06 6.05
C SER A 99 -11.82 4.65 5.63
N LYS A 100 -12.76 4.60 4.68
CA LYS A 100 -13.29 3.32 4.18
C LYS A 100 -12.21 2.38 3.62
N PRO A 101 -11.26 2.82 2.76
CA PRO A 101 -10.18 1.95 2.29
C PRO A 101 -9.29 1.40 3.40
N GLU A 102 -8.98 2.21 4.42
CA GLU A 102 -8.21 1.71 5.58
C GLU A 102 -8.99 0.65 6.36
N LYS A 103 -10.29 0.87 6.61
CA LYS A 103 -11.16 -0.10 7.28
C LYS A 103 -11.27 -1.42 6.51
N THR A 104 -11.39 -1.34 5.19
CA THR A 104 -11.40 -2.52 4.32
C THR A 104 -10.08 -3.28 4.44
N ILE A 105 -8.93 -2.63 4.34
CA ILE A 105 -7.63 -3.33 4.51
C ILE A 105 -7.50 -3.94 5.91
N LEU A 106 -7.94 -3.23 6.95
CA LEU A 106 -7.93 -3.73 8.32
C LEU A 106 -8.86 -4.95 8.53
N SER A 107 -10.00 -5.03 7.83
CA SER A 107 -10.90 -6.19 7.95
C SER A 107 -10.33 -7.47 7.33
N TYR A 108 -9.33 -7.36 6.46
CA TYR A 108 -8.61 -8.49 5.87
C TYR A 108 -7.29 -8.80 6.60
N LYS A 109 -6.94 -8.05 7.67
CA LYS A 109 -5.65 -8.16 8.37
C LYS A 109 -5.28 -9.59 8.75
N GLU A 110 -6.20 -10.33 9.36
CA GLU A 110 -5.94 -11.71 9.81
C GLU A 110 -5.61 -12.65 8.63
N GLN A 111 -6.25 -12.46 7.47
CA GLN A 111 -5.96 -13.24 6.28
C GLN A 111 -4.59 -12.90 5.69
N PHE A 112 -4.20 -11.62 5.76
CA PHE A 112 -2.90 -11.16 5.31
C PHE A 112 -1.78 -11.70 6.19
N GLU A 113 -1.94 -11.62 7.52
CA GLU A 113 -0.97 -12.16 8.50
C GLU A 113 -0.84 -13.67 8.34
N LYS A 114 -1.96 -14.40 8.27
CA LYS A 114 -1.95 -15.85 8.05
C LYS A 114 -1.22 -16.23 6.74
N TYR A 115 -1.52 -15.55 5.64
CA TYR A 115 -0.83 -15.82 4.38
C TYR A 115 0.68 -15.57 4.49
N THR A 116 1.06 -14.49 5.17
CA THR A 116 2.47 -14.12 5.38
C THR A 116 3.19 -15.17 6.23
N ASP A 117 2.56 -15.65 7.29
CA ASP A 117 3.11 -16.69 8.17
C ASP A 117 3.26 -18.03 7.43
N ASP A 118 2.24 -18.44 6.67
CA ASP A 118 2.26 -19.67 5.87
C ASP A 118 3.32 -19.65 4.74
N HIS A 119 3.81 -18.46 4.36
CA HIS A 119 4.75 -18.26 3.25
C HIS A 119 5.98 -17.44 3.67
N GLU A 120 6.42 -17.55 4.93
CA GLU A 120 7.55 -16.79 5.47
C GLU A 120 8.86 -17.04 4.67
N ASP A 121 9.02 -18.23 4.11
CA ASP A 121 10.19 -18.63 3.31
C ASP A 121 10.29 -17.89 1.96
N ASP A 122 9.16 -17.47 1.38
CA ASP A 122 9.11 -16.68 0.13
C ASP A 122 9.69 -15.26 0.32
N LEU A 123 9.66 -14.74 1.55
CA LEU A 123 10.17 -13.41 1.89
C LEU A 123 11.70 -13.39 2.07
N LYS A 124 12.30 -14.53 2.47
CA LYS A 124 13.74 -14.65 2.78
C LYS A 124 14.61 -14.93 1.56
N SER A 125 14.02 -15.33 0.42
CA SER A 125 14.77 -15.72 -0.79
C SER A 125 15.23 -14.56 -1.69
N LYS A 126 15.10 -13.29 -1.28
CA LYS A 126 15.45 -12.11 -2.11
C LYS A 126 16.63 -11.26 -1.63
N ASP A 127 17.33 -11.69 -0.58
CA ASP A 127 18.56 -11.05 -0.08
C ASP A 127 19.83 -11.83 -0.49
N GLN A 128 19.90 -12.32 -1.74
CA GLN A 128 21.11 -12.94 -2.30
C GLN A 128 21.47 -12.34 -3.67
#